data_AF-A0A800IMA3-F1
#
_entry.id   AF-A0A800IMA3-F1
#
_cell.length_a   1.000
_cell.length_b   1.000
_cell.length_c   1.000
_cell.angle_alpha   90.00
_cell.angle_beta   90.00
_cell.angle_gamma   90.00
#
_symmetry.space_group_name_H-M   'P 1'
#
loop_
_entity.id
_entity.type
_entity.pdbx_description
1 polymer ?
#
loop_
_entity_poly.entity_id
_entity_poly.type
_entity_poly.pdbx_seq_one_letter_code
_entity_poly.pdbx_strand_id
1 'polypeptide(L)'
;MTCRLPDACNLWLTLSLLVVITIMGCGNGQQKSSDNIQGNDAPAIDQRSYNLGAIGAFGEMVDVGVKTLALSAVLSPEDMDALVEEAARVAKRNNVEIYRENDFLVTDLFPASPTEGKHVIVIYKGKTKQEYLDLKARKAQLVASNQYTGEAREEIAHRFGEMLSYPEWKIDELIEKNRSE
;
A
#
# COMPACT_ATOMS: atom_id res chain seq x y z
N MET A 1 46.59 -6.38 -57.77
CA MET A 1 47.11 -5.00 -57.76
C MET A 1 47.31 -4.59 -56.32
N THR A 2 48.57 -4.63 -55.90
CA THR A 2 49.09 -4.18 -54.61
C THR A 2 49.68 -2.79 -54.77
N CYS A 3 49.43 -1.88 -53.83
CA CYS A 3 50.25 -0.69 -53.54
C CYS A 3 49.79 -0.17 -52.16
N ARG A 4 50.53 -0.46 -51.07
CA ARG A 4 51.72 0.24 -50.52
C ARG A 4 51.35 1.38 -49.55
N LEU A 5 51.48 1.08 -48.24
CA LEU A 5 52.01 1.97 -47.17
C LEU A 5 53.52 2.25 -47.42
N PRO A 6 54.26 3.12 -46.68
CA PRO A 6 54.01 3.73 -45.35
C PRO A 6 54.49 5.20 -45.21
N ASP A 7 54.37 5.79 -44.00
CA ASP A 7 55.40 6.60 -43.28
C ASP A 7 54.69 7.29 -42.09
N ALA A 8 54.83 6.90 -40.81
CA ALA A 8 56.01 6.85 -39.94
C ALA A 8 56.69 8.22 -39.72
N CYS A 9 56.34 8.91 -38.62
CA CYS A 9 57.32 9.72 -37.91
C CYS A 9 56.97 9.86 -36.41
N ASN A 10 57.83 9.27 -35.58
CA ASN A 10 57.94 9.39 -34.12
C ASN A 10 58.54 10.74 -33.72
N LEU A 11 58.14 11.28 -32.55
CA LEU A 11 59.02 11.98 -31.58
C LEU A 11 58.20 12.24 -30.30
N TRP A 12 58.21 11.38 -29.28
CA TRP A 12 59.11 11.33 -28.11
C TRP A 12 59.37 12.66 -27.36
N LEU A 13 58.87 12.67 -26.11
CA LEU A 13 59.27 13.38 -24.88
C LEU A 13 59.35 14.92 -24.85
N THR A 14 58.55 15.53 -23.97
CA THR A 14 59.08 16.05 -22.68
C THR A 14 58.00 16.10 -21.60
N LEU A 15 58.36 15.52 -20.47
CA LEU A 15 57.77 15.61 -19.14
C LEU A 15 57.74 17.08 -18.66
N SER A 16 56.60 17.57 -18.16
CA SER A 16 56.59 18.67 -17.19
C SER A 16 55.34 18.59 -16.31
N LEU A 17 55.56 17.90 -15.20
CA LEU A 17 54.79 17.93 -13.97
C LEU A 17 54.85 19.36 -13.40
N LEU A 18 53.72 20.08 -13.36
CA LEU A 18 53.56 21.19 -12.42
C LEU A 18 52.34 20.92 -11.54
N VAL A 19 52.65 20.24 -10.45
CA VAL A 19 51.81 20.08 -9.27
C VAL A 19 51.72 21.44 -8.60
N VAL A 20 50.54 22.07 -8.60
CA VAL A 20 50.23 23.17 -7.68
C VAL A 20 49.52 22.57 -6.48
N ILE A 21 50.32 22.24 -5.48
CA ILE A 21 49.89 21.94 -4.13
C ILE A 21 49.59 23.28 -3.43
N THR A 22 48.34 23.49 -3.02
CA THR A 22 48.00 24.42 -1.95
C THR A 22 47.61 23.61 -0.71
N ILE A 23 48.55 23.47 0.23
CA ILE A 23 48.28 22.91 1.57
C ILE A 23 48.00 24.05 2.55
N MET A 24 47.05 23.78 3.44
CA MET A 24 46.97 24.23 4.83
C MET A 24 46.53 25.67 5.14
N GLY A 25 45.23 25.78 5.44
CA GLY A 25 44.70 26.63 6.52
C GLY A 25 43.80 25.78 7.41
N CYS A 26 44.24 25.51 8.63
CA CYS A 26 43.64 24.61 9.61
C CYS A 26 42.36 25.17 10.26
N GLY A 27 41.41 24.27 10.51
CA GLY A 27 40.70 24.09 11.79
C GLY A 27 39.94 25.26 12.40
N ASN A 28 38.61 25.14 12.48
CA ASN A 28 37.91 24.67 13.68
C ASN A 28 36.45 25.18 13.72
N GLY A 29 35.57 24.29 14.17
CA GLY A 29 34.32 24.69 14.80
C GLY A 29 33.11 24.69 13.89
N GLN A 30 32.64 23.50 13.52
CA GLN A 30 31.20 23.30 13.47
C GLN A 30 30.64 23.66 14.85
N GLN A 31 30.06 24.84 15.00
CA GLN A 31 29.16 25.12 16.11
C GLN A 31 27.85 24.40 15.80
N LYS A 32 27.84 23.08 16.01
CA LYS A 32 26.60 22.34 16.20
C LYS A 32 26.03 22.90 17.51
N SER A 33 24.97 23.69 17.41
CA SER A 33 24.22 24.11 18.58
C SER A 33 23.85 22.84 19.34
N SER A 34 24.39 22.70 20.54
CA SER A 34 23.95 21.71 21.51
C SER A 34 22.61 22.18 22.06
N ASP A 35 21.57 22.08 21.24
CA ASP A 35 20.20 22.23 21.72
C ASP A 35 19.71 20.88 22.23
N ASN A 36 19.71 20.82 23.57
CA ASN A 36 18.73 20.15 24.41
C ASN A 36 18.56 18.63 24.23
N ILE A 37 19.13 17.88 25.19
CA ILE A 37 18.80 16.49 25.43
C ILE A 37 17.34 16.42 25.92
N GLN A 38 16.43 16.15 25.00
CA GLN A 38 15.15 15.47 25.23
C GLN A 38 14.50 15.15 23.88
N GLY A 39 15.10 14.22 23.14
CA GLY A 39 14.52 13.66 21.91
C GLY A 39 14.12 12.21 22.16
N ASN A 40 12.82 11.92 22.24
CA ASN A 40 12.34 10.56 22.07
C ASN A 40 12.47 10.20 20.58
N ASP A 41 13.69 9.96 20.11
CA ASP A 41 13.98 9.70 18.69
C ASP A 41 13.73 8.22 18.39
N ALA A 42 12.47 7.80 18.52
CA ALA A 42 12.03 6.52 18.01
C ALA A 42 12.27 6.49 16.48
N PRO A 43 12.78 5.37 15.91
CA PRO A 43 12.95 5.25 14.47
C PRO A 43 11.63 5.49 13.73
N ALA A 44 11.66 6.29 12.65
CA ALA A 44 10.50 6.50 11.81
C ALA A 44 10.08 5.19 11.12
N ILE A 45 8.78 4.88 11.12
CA ILE A 45 8.23 3.72 10.42
C ILE A 45 8.19 4.02 8.92
N ASP A 46 8.81 3.17 8.10
CA ASP A 46 8.59 3.17 6.66
C ASP A 46 7.16 2.67 6.38
N GLN A 47 6.28 3.61 6.04
CA GLN A 47 4.86 3.32 5.87
C GLN A 47 4.57 2.44 4.67
N ARG A 48 5.38 2.53 3.61
CA ARG A 48 5.22 1.69 2.42
C ARG A 48 5.56 0.24 2.75
N SER A 49 6.68 0.02 3.44
CA SER A 49 7.11 -1.30 3.92
C SER A 49 6.11 -1.87 4.94
N TYR A 50 5.59 -1.05 5.85
CA TYR A 50 4.53 -1.44 6.79
C TYR A 50 3.27 -1.94 6.07
N ASN A 51 2.79 -1.18 5.08
CA ASN A 51 1.58 -1.54 4.32
C ASN A 51 1.78 -2.83 3.50
N LEU A 52 2.93 -3.01 2.83
CA LEU A 52 3.25 -4.25 2.12
C LEU A 52 3.36 -5.45 3.08
N GLY A 53 3.91 -5.24 4.28
CA GLY A 53 3.95 -6.25 5.33
C GLY A 53 2.55 -6.69 5.76
N ALA A 54 1.65 -5.73 6.01
CA ALA A 54 0.25 -6.01 6.36
C ALA A 54 -0.48 -6.78 5.25
N ILE A 55 -0.30 -6.39 3.98
CA ILE A 55 -0.86 -7.11 2.83
C ILE A 55 -0.32 -8.55 2.77
N GLY A 56 0.97 -8.74 3.07
CA GLY A 56 1.58 -10.07 3.12
C GLY A 56 0.95 -10.95 4.20
N ALA A 57 0.82 -10.44 5.43
CA ALA A 57 0.24 -11.17 6.55
C ALA A 57 -1.23 -11.54 6.32
N PHE A 58 -2.04 -10.62 5.82
CA PHE A 58 -3.43 -10.92 5.46
C PHE A 58 -3.53 -11.84 4.25
N GLY A 59 -2.61 -11.75 3.30
CA GLY A 59 -2.51 -12.67 2.19
C GLY A 59 -2.30 -14.11 2.65
N GLU A 60 -1.40 -14.35 3.61
CA GLU A 60 -1.21 -15.68 4.22
C GLU A 60 -2.50 -16.18 4.87
N MET A 61 -3.18 -15.34 5.66
CA MET A 61 -4.45 -15.70 6.29
C MET A 61 -5.53 -16.08 5.28
N VAL A 62 -5.58 -15.41 4.12
CA VAL A 62 -6.51 -15.73 3.04
C VAL A 62 -6.11 -17.02 2.32
N ASP A 63 -4.81 -17.24 2.08
CA ASP A 63 -4.32 -18.45 1.40
C ASP A 63 -4.68 -19.73 2.13
N VAL A 64 -4.50 -19.73 3.46
CA VAL A 64 -4.78 -20.89 4.33
C VAL A 64 -6.24 -21.00 4.74
N GLY A 65 -7.11 -20.08 4.28
CA GLY A 65 -8.55 -20.11 4.52
C GLY A 65 -9.00 -19.64 5.91
N VAL A 66 -8.12 -18.99 6.69
CA VAL A 66 -8.50 -18.34 7.96
C VAL A 66 -9.35 -17.09 7.69
N LYS A 67 -9.05 -16.38 6.60
CA LYS A 67 -9.89 -15.28 6.09
C LYS A 67 -10.48 -15.64 4.74
N THR A 68 -11.77 -15.39 4.58
CA THR A 68 -12.41 -15.48 3.26
C THR A 68 -11.96 -14.30 2.39
N LEU A 69 -12.00 -13.08 2.93
CA LEU A 69 -11.57 -11.83 2.31
C LEU A 69 -10.83 -10.97 3.34
N ALA A 70 -9.86 -10.18 2.88
CA ALA A 70 -9.18 -9.18 3.71
C ALA A 70 -9.06 -7.83 2.99
N LEU A 71 -8.84 -6.77 3.77
CA LEU A 71 -8.70 -5.40 3.30
C LEU A 71 -7.32 -4.86 3.69
N SER A 72 -6.68 -4.11 2.80
CA SER A 72 -5.49 -3.32 3.15
C SER A 72 -5.84 -2.10 4.00
N ALA A 73 -4.81 -1.34 4.38
CA ALA A 73 -5.00 0.04 4.82
C ALA A 73 -5.77 0.86 3.76
N VAL A 74 -6.53 1.84 4.25
CA VAL A 74 -7.20 2.85 3.43
C VAL A 74 -6.19 3.92 3.04
N LEU A 75 -6.00 4.15 1.73
CA LEU A 75 -4.96 5.02 1.21
C LEU A 75 -5.51 6.06 0.24
N SER A 76 -4.79 7.15 0.05
CA SER A 76 -5.11 8.08 -1.05
C SER A 76 -4.95 7.38 -2.40
N PRO A 77 -5.58 7.90 -3.48
CA PRO A 77 -5.33 7.39 -4.82
C PRO A 77 -3.85 7.37 -5.21
N GLU A 78 -3.11 8.44 -4.87
CA GLU A 78 -1.67 8.58 -5.14
C GLU A 78 -0.83 7.54 -4.39
N ASP A 79 -1.07 7.38 -3.08
CA ASP A 79 -0.36 6.37 -2.27
C ASP A 79 -0.67 4.95 -2.76
N MET A 80 -1.91 4.71 -3.22
CA MET A 80 -2.31 3.43 -3.80
C MET A 80 -1.61 3.16 -5.14
N ASP A 81 -1.50 4.17 -6.00
CA ASP A 81 -0.75 4.07 -7.27
C ASP A 81 0.72 3.69 -7.02
N ALA A 82 1.34 4.27 -5.99
CA ALA A 82 2.72 3.98 -5.60
C ALA A 82 2.91 2.60 -4.90
N LEU A 83 1.83 1.92 -4.51
CA LEU A 83 1.86 0.67 -3.76
C LEU A 83 1.40 -0.55 -4.57
N VAL A 84 0.41 -0.37 -5.46
CA VAL A 84 -0.39 -1.47 -6.03
C VAL A 84 0.45 -2.47 -6.82
N GLU A 85 1.50 -2.02 -7.51
CA GLU A 85 2.38 -2.92 -8.28
C GLU A 85 3.14 -3.87 -7.35
N GLU A 86 3.78 -3.37 -6.30
CA GLU A 86 4.43 -4.25 -5.32
C GLU A 86 3.45 -5.06 -4.49
N ALA A 87 2.27 -4.52 -4.17
CA ALA A 87 1.22 -5.27 -3.51
C ALA A 87 0.84 -6.51 -4.34
N ALA A 88 0.76 -6.40 -5.67
CA ALA A 88 0.49 -7.54 -6.55
C ALA A 88 1.61 -8.61 -6.48
N ARG A 89 2.88 -8.19 -6.38
CA ARG A 89 4.01 -9.11 -6.21
C ARG A 89 3.95 -9.82 -4.85
N VAL A 90 3.60 -9.10 -3.79
CA VAL A 90 3.39 -9.67 -2.44
C VAL A 90 2.22 -10.65 -2.42
N ALA A 91 1.10 -10.30 -3.05
CA ALA A 91 -0.07 -11.17 -3.16
C ALA A 91 0.26 -12.49 -3.87
N LYS A 92 0.97 -12.40 -5.00
CA LYS A 92 1.44 -13.57 -5.76
C LYS A 92 2.32 -14.50 -4.91
N ARG A 93 3.21 -13.96 -4.09
CA ARG A 93 4.06 -14.76 -3.19
C ARG A 93 3.25 -15.52 -2.14
N ASN A 94 2.10 -14.99 -1.75
CA ASN A 94 1.18 -15.60 -0.78
C ASN A 94 0.02 -16.34 -1.47
N ASN A 95 0.13 -16.70 -2.76
CA ASN A 95 -0.90 -17.43 -3.52
C ASN A 95 -2.32 -16.84 -3.46
N VAL A 96 -2.42 -15.51 -3.36
CA VAL A 96 -3.67 -14.76 -3.37
C VAL A 96 -3.69 -13.72 -4.48
N GLU A 97 -4.89 -13.23 -4.78
CA GLU A 97 -5.13 -12.17 -5.74
C GLU A 97 -5.52 -10.88 -5.03
N ILE A 98 -5.40 -9.76 -5.74
CA ILE A 98 -5.79 -8.44 -5.26
C ILE A 98 -6.70 -7.70 -6.23
N TYR A 99 -7.61 -6.91 -5.70
CA TYR A 99 -8.47 -6.00 -6.43
C TYR A 99 -8.42 -4.62 -5.78
N ARG A 100 -8.13 -3.58 -6.58
CA ARG A 100 -8.20 -2.19 -6.12
C ARG A 100 -9.67 -1.78 -6.05
N GLU A 101 -10.13 -1.50 -4.84
CA GLU A 101 -11.44 -0.95 -4.55
C GLU A 101 -11.33 0.57 -4.43
N ASN A 102 -12.09 1.27 -5.27
CA ASN A 102 -12.15 2.73 -5.36
C ASN A 102 -13.57 3.29 -5.17
N ASP A 103 -14.55 2.42 -4.97
CA ASP A 103 -15.94 2.73 -4.65
C ASP A 103 -16.37 1.80 -3.49
N PHE A 104 -15.87 2.07 -2.29
CA PHE A 104 -15.94 1.14 -1.17
C PHE A 104 -17.38 0.76 -0.79
N LEU A 105 -17.58 -0.50 -0.37
CA LEU A 105 -18.87 -0.99 0.11
C LEU A 105 -19.23 -0.38 1.48
N VAL A 106 -19.77 0.83 1.46
CA VAL A 106 -20.28 1.52 2.66
C VAL A 106 -21.48 0.76 3.21
N THR A 107 -21.49 0.44 4.50
CA THR A 107 -22.58 -0.27 5.19
C THR A 107 -22.62 0.20 6.65
N ASP A 108 -23.55 -0.34 7.45
CA ASP A 108 -23.51 -0.11 8.91
C ASP A 108 -22.27 -0.72 9.57
N LEU A 109 -21.59 -1.67 8.90
CA LEU A 109 -20.32 -2.21 9.39
C LEU A 109 -19.16 -1.23 9.17
N PHE A 110 -19.18 -0.47 8.07
CA PHE A 110 -18.16 0.52 7.70
C PHE A 110 -18.82 1.78 7.13
N PRO A 111 -18.88 2.89 7.89
CA PRO A 111 -19.46 4.14 7.43
C PRO A 111 -18.63 4.77 6.30
N ALA A 112 -19.18 5.78 5.63
CA ALA A 112 -18.53 6.41 4.48
C ALA A 112 -17.24 7.17 4.84
N SER A 113 -17.26 7.91 5.95
CA SER A 113 -16.22 8.87 6.34
C SER A 113 -14.77 8.33 6.25
N PRO A 114 -14.45 7.12 6.73
CA PRO A 114 -13.09 6.57 6.63
C PRO A 114 -12.60 6.29 5.19
N THR A 115 -13.51 6.10 4.24
CA THR A 115 -13.20 5.62 2.87
C THR A 115 -13.51 6.62 1.77
N GLU A 116 -14.08 7.77 2.12
CA GLU A 116 -14.46 8.81 1.15
C GLU A 116 -13.23 9.36 0.40
N GLY A 117 -13.25 9.23 -0.93
CA GLY A 117 -12.14 9.64 -1.79
C GLY A 117 -10.84 8.84 -1.59
N LYS A 118 -10.93 7.65 -0.96
CA LYS A 118 -9.79 6.77 -0.68
C LYS A 118 -9.97 5.42 -1.36
N HIS A 119 -8.87 4.70 -1.48
CA HIS A 119 -8.82 3.36 -2.06
C HIS A 119 -8.39 2.32 -1.04
N VAL A 120 -8.83 1.09 -1.27
CA VAL A 120 -8.48 -0.09 -0.47
C VAL A 120 -8.10 -1.22 -1.43
N ILE A 121 -7.19 -2.10 -1.03
CA ILE A 121 -6.98 -3.37 -1.73
C ILE A 121 -7.82 -4.44 -1.05
N VAL A 122 -8.66 -5.11 -1.84
CA VAL A 122 -9.32 -6.36 -1.48
C VAL A 122 -8.37 -7.51 -1.78
N ILE A 123 -8.05 -8.31 -0.77
CA ILE A 123 -7.18 -9.48 -0.85
C ILE A 123 -8.08 -10.73 -0.79
N TYR A 124 -7.97 -11.61 -1.78
CA TYR A 124 -8.92 -12.71 -1.96
C TYR A 124 -8.32 -13.92 -2.69
N LYS A 125 -9.07 -15.03 -2.74
CA LYS A 125 -8.74 -16.20 -3.56
C LYS A 125 -9.98 -16.71 -4.30
N GLY A 126 -9.82 -17.06 -5.58
CA GLY A 126 -10.89 -17.67 -6.36
C GLY A 126 -12.15 -16.80 -6.47
N LYS A 127 -13.32 -17.39 -6.18
CA LYS A 127 -14.63 -16.73 -6.41
C LYS A 127 -14.96 -15.59 -5.43
N THR A 128 -14.20 -15.41 -4.35
CA THR A 128 -14.54 -14.45 -3.30
C THR A 128 -14.63 -13.01 -3.81
N LYS A 129 -13.81 -12.61 -4.81
CA LYS A 129 -13.97 -11.30 -5.44
C LYS A 129 -15.34 -11.13 -6.08
N GLN A 130 -15.84 -12.15 -6.78
CA GLN A 130 -17.15 -12.08 -7.42
C GLN A 130 -18.25 -11.98 -6.37
N GLU A 131 -18.16 -12.76 -5.28
CA GLU A 131 -19.12 -12.68 -4.16
C GLU A 131 -19.18 -11.28 -3.54
N TYR A 132 -18.03 -10.60 -3.44
CA TYR A 132 -17.94 -9.23 -2.95
C TYR A 132 -18.59 -8.23 -3.92
N LEU A 133 -18.30 -8.37 -5.23
CA LEU A 133 -18.92 -7.53 -6.27
C LEU A 133 -20.44 -7.76 -6.38
N ASP A 134 -20.90 -9.00 -6.19
CA ASP A 134 -22.32 -9.34 -6.19
C ASP A 134 -23.03 -8.73 -4.97
N LEU A 135 -22.36 -8.70 -3.81
CA LEU A 135 -22.88 -8.02 -2.61
C LEU A 135 -23.01 -6.50 -2.85
N LYS A 136 -22.00 -5.88 -3.50
CA LYS A 136 -22.09 -4.47 -3.93
C LYS A 136 -23.25 -4.24 -4.90
N ALA A 137 -23.40 -5.10 -5.90
CA ALA A 137 -24.49 -5.02 -6.87
C ALA A 137 -25.87 -5.16 -6.21
N ARG A 138 -26.00 -6.09 -5.25
CA ARG A 138 -27.23 -6.26 -4.46
C ARG A 138 -27.59 -5.01 -3.68
N LYS A 139 -26.62 -4.40 -2.98
CA LYS A 139 -26.83 -3.11 -2.31
C LYS A 139 -27.29 -2.04 -3.30
N ALA A 140 -26.62 -1.90 -4.44
CA ALA A 140 -26.97 -0.90 -5.45
C ALA A 140 -28.41 -1.09 -5.97
N GLN A 141 -28.85 -2.33 -6.18
CA GLN A 141 -30.22 -2.64 -6.57
C GLN A 141 -31.24 -2.22 -5.50
N LEU A 142 -30.96 -2.53 -4.23
CA LEU A 142 -31.82 -2.13 -3.10
C LEU A 142 -31.92 -0.61 -2.96
N VAL A 143 -30.82 0.11 -3.20
CA VAL A 143 -30.83 1.59 -3.21
C VAL A 143 -31.69 2.10 -4.37
N ALA A 144 -31.49 1.56 -5.58
CA ALA A 144 -32.25 1.97 -6.77
C ALA A 144 -33.77 1.70 -6.64
N SER A 145 -34.16 0.67 -5.88
CA SER A 145 -35.58 0.34 -5.62
C SER A 145 -36.15 1.01 -4.36
N ASN A 146 -35.40 1.87 -3.66
CA ASN A 146 -35.76 2.45 -2.37
C ASN A 146 -36.08 1.40 -1.28
N GLN A 147 -35.41 0.24 -1.34
CA GLN A 147 -35.56 -0.87 -0.39
C GLN A 147 -34.35 -1.07 0.52
N TYR A 148 -33.30 -0.23 0.41
CA TYR A 148 -32.12 -0.30 1.29
C TYR A 148 -32.40 0.33 2.67
N THR A 149 -33.26 -0.33 3.44
CA THR A 149 -33.73 0.11 4.77
C THR A 149 -33.95 -1.09 5.69
N GLY A 150 -33.88 -0.90 7.01
CA GLY A 150 -34.19 -1.93 8.01
C GLY A 150 -33.36 -3.21 7.82
N GLU A 151 -34.04 -4.36 7.78
CA GLU A 151 -33.41 -5.68 7.66
C GLU A 151 -32.52 -5.81 6.41
N ALA A 152 -32.91 -5.24 5.27
CA ALA A 152 -32.10 -5.32 4.05
C ALA A 152 -30.78 -4.54 4.17
N ARG A 153 -30.73 -3.49 4.99
CA ARG A 153 -29.50 -2.74 5.29
C ARG A 153 -28.58 -3.53 6.21
N GLU A 154 -29.17 -4.17 7.21
CA GLU A 154 -28.48 -5.05 8.17
C GLU A 154 -27.89 -6.28 7.49
N GLU A 155 -28.66 -6.98 6.65
CA GLU A 155 -28.23 -8.17 5.91
C GLU A 155 -26.94 -7.90 5.12
N ILE A 156 -26.86 -6.76 4.41
CA ILE A 156 -25.67 -6.40 3.63
C ILE A 156 -24.45 -6.16 4.54
N ALA A 157 -24.65 -5.52 5.70
CA ALA A 157 -23.58 -5.27 6.66
C ALA A 157 -23.08 -6.59 7.28
N HIS A 158 -23.99 -7.48 7.67
CA HIS A 158 -23.65 -8.79 8.22
C HIS A 158 -22.89 -9.64 7.21
N ARG A 159 -23.41 -9.78 6.00
CA ARG A 159 -22.75 -10.56 4.94
C ARG A 159 -21.35 -10.01 4.64
N PHE A 160 -21.17 -8.68 4.67
CA PHE A 160 -19.83 -8.13 4.48
C PHE A 160 -18.89 -8.48 5.64
N GLY A 161 -19.37 -8.45 6.89
CA GLY A 161 -18.60 -8.86 8.06
C GLY A 161 -18.23 -10.34 8.05
N GLU A 162 -19.15 -11.21 7.62
CA GLU A 162 -18.90 -12.64 7.43
C GLU A 162 -17.82 -12.89 6.38
N MET A 163 -17.84 -12.15 5.28
CA MET A 163 -16.78 -12.22 4.25
C MET A 163 -15.40 -11.84 4.82
N LEU A 164 -15.35 -10.92 5.80
CA LEU A 164 -14.11 -10.56 6.50
C LEU A 164 -13.70 -11.56 7.59
N SER A 165 -14.52 -12.60 7.77
CA SER A 165 -14.40 -13.62 8.80
C SER A 165 -14.41 -13.02 10.21
N TYR A 166 -15.20 -11.97 10.41
CA TYR A 166 -15.47 -11.44 11.74
C TYR A 166 -16.43 -12.38 12.47
N PRO A 167 -16.25 -12.60 13.78
CA PRO A 167 -17.23 -13.34 14.56
C PRO A 167 -18.51 -12.50 14.68
N GLU A 168 -19.66 -13.18 14.72
CA GLU A 168 -21.00 -12.56 14.74
C GLU A 168 -21.10 -11.43 15.79
N TRP A 169 -20.70 -11.70 17.03
CA TRP A 169 -20.73 -10.70 18.11
C TRP A 169 -19.97 -9.40 17.78
N LYS A 170 -18.90 -9.46 16.98
CA LYS A 170 -18.13 -8.28 16.58
C LYS A 170 -18.82 -7.53 15.44
N ILE A 171 -19.49 -8.26 14.54
CA ILE A 171 -20.30 -7.67 13.47
C ILE A 171 -21.42 -6.84 14.10
N ASP A 172 -22.16 -7.43 15.05
CA ASP A 172 -23.26 -6.77 15.77
C ASP A 172 -22.78 -5.51 16.50
N GLU A 173 -21.66 -5.62 17.23
CA GLU A 173 -21.06 -4.51 17.96
C GLU A 173 -20.71 -3.32 17.05
N LEU A 174 -20.11 -3.60 15.88
CA LEU A 174 -19.72 -2.56 14.93
C LEU A 174 -20.94 -1.91 14.26
N ILE A 175 -21.95 -2.71 13.88
CA ILE A 175 -23.19 -2.22 13.30
C ILE A 175 -23.92 -1.29 14.27
N GLU A 176 -24.08 -1.71 15.52
CA GLU A 176 -24.76 -0.91 16.55
C GLU A 176 -24.01 0.40 16.81
N LYS A 177 -22.69 0.32 16.96
CA LYS A 177 -21.85 1.50 17.18
C LYS A 177 -22.04 2.54 16.07
N ASN A 178 -21.95 2.12 14.81
CA ASN A 178 -22.00 3.06 13.68
C ASN A 178 -23.42 3.58 13.37
N ARG A 179 -24.49 2.93 13.86
CA ARG A 179 -25.87 3.45 13.78
C ARG A 179 -26.13 4.59 14.78
N SER A 180 -25.35 4.66 15.85
CA SER A 180 -25.46 5.69 16.88
C SER A 180 -24.71 6.99 16.57
N GLU A 181 -23.90 6.99 15.50
CA GLU A 181 -23.14 8.14 14.98
C GLU A 181 -23.95 8.95 13.95
#